data_AF-A0A536NLI4-F1
#
_entry.id   AF-A0A536NLI4-F1
#
_cell.length_a   1.000
_cell.length_b   1.000
_cell.length_c   1.000
_cell.angle_alpha   90.00
_cell.angle_beta   90.00
_cell.angle_gamma   90.00
#
_symmetry.space_group_name_H-M   'P 1'
#
loop_
_entity.id
_entity.type
_entity.pdbx_description
1 polymer ?
#
loop_
_entity_poly.entity_id
_entity_poly.type
_entity_poly.pdbx_seq_one_letter_code
_entity_poly.pdbx_strand_id
1 'polypeptide(L)'
;MLTCMHELKRVMVVGAGTMGSQIALQTALSGRYGVTLVDTVAGQLDKARAQNQKLLDRSVEKGRLTKDQAEQALRRIDHSSDLPESASNADLVIEAVIENIDAKRSVFEDLGKHARPDAVLASNSSTIAISRLADITGQPERCCNMHFFHPVTVMQLCEVVRGPKTS
;
A
#
# COMPACT_ATOMS: atom_id res chain seq x y z
N MET A 1 -3.69 0.62 -27.42
CA MET A 1 -3.62 2.06 -27.10
C MET A 1 -2.82 2.14 -25.81
N LEU A 2 -1.55 2.57 -25.86
CA LEU A 2 -0.75 2.72 -24.64
C LEU A 2 -1.42 3.81 -23.80
N THR A 3 -2.04 3.44 -22.69
CA THR A 3 -2.49 4.40 -21.69
C THR A 3 -1.22 5.03 -21.12
N CYS A 4 -1.02 6.33 -21.36
CA CYS A 4 0.05 7.08 -20.74
C CYS A 4 -0.06 6.90 -19.23
N MET A 5 0.94 6.29 -18.59
CA MET A 5 0.95 6.18 -17.12
C MET A 5 0.90 7.61 -16.57
N HIS A 6 -0.18 7.95 -15.86
CA HIS A 6 -0.24 9.20 -15.13
C HIS A 6 0.87 9.20 -14.08
N GLU A 7 1.48 10.36 -13.85
CA GLU A 7 2.50 10.53 -12.83
C GLU A 7 1.94 10.13 -11.45
N LEU A 8 2.51 9.08 -10.84
CA LEU A 8 2.12 8.66 -9.49
C LEU A 8 2.61 9.68 -8.46
N LYS A 9 1.71 10.24 -7.66
CA LYS A 9 2.02 11.20 -6.59
C LYS A 9 1.54 10.73 -5.23
N ARG A 10 0.42 9.99 -5.18
CA ARG A 10 -0.26 9.56 -3.96
C ARG A 10 -0.41 8.05 -3.95
N VAL A 11 0.15 7.41 -2.92
CA VAL A 11 0.04 5.97 -2.69
C VAL A 11 -0.79 5.71 -1.44
N MET A 12 -1.80 4.88 -1.57
CA MET A 12 -2.58 4.39 -0.44
C MET A 12 -2.16 2.96 -0.11
N VAL A 13 -2.02 2.66 1.18
CA VAL A 13 -1.79 1.29 1.68
C VAL A 13 -2.93 0.90 2.59
N VAL A 14 -3.61 -0.22 2.30
CA VAL A 14 -4.77 -0.69 3.07
C VAL A 14 -4.34 -1.82 3.99
N GLY A 15 -4.57 -1.64 5.30
CA GLY A 15 -4.14 -2.53 6.36
C GLY A 15 -2.87 -2.03 7.05
N ALA A 16 -2.97 -1.64 8.31
CA ALA A 16 -1.86 -1.13 9.13
C ALA A 16 -1.18 -2.23 9.97
N GLY A 17 -1.33 -3.49 9.57
CA GLY A 17 -0.54 -4.60 10.11
C GLY A 17 0.94 -4.52 9.74
N THR A 18 1.71 -5.54 10.09
CA THR A 18 3.18 -5.57 9.91
C THR A 18 3.64 -5.28 8.48
N MET A 19 2.96 -5.83 7.47
CA MET A 19 3.34 -5.61 6.07
C MET A 19 2.96 -4.21 5.60
N GLY A 20 1.70 -3.82 5.76
CA GLY A 20 1.24 -2.52 5.26
C GLY A 20 1.90 -1.34 5.95
N SER A 21 2.20 -1.41 7.25
CA SER A 21 2.95 -0.35 7.94
C SER A 21 4.36 -0.16 7.36
N GLN A 22 5.06 -1.26 7.03
CA GLN A 22 6.39 -1.22 6.43
C GLN A 22 6.37 -0.88 4.93
N ILE A 23 5.33 -1.29 4.18
CA ILE A 23 5.13 -0.86 2.78
C ILE A 23 4.92 0.65 2.74
N ALA A 24 4.06 1.20 3.61
CA ALA A 24 3.85 2.64 3.74
C ALA A 24 5.15 3.36 4.11
N LEU A 25 5.91 2.81 5.08
CA LEU A 25 7.19 3.36 5.49
C LEU A 25 8.23 3.36 4.35
N GLN A 26 8.40 2.24 3.64
CA GLN A 26 9.33 2.19 2.52
C GLN A 26 8.94 3.15 1.40
N THR A 27 7.64 3.23 1.10
CA THR A 27 7.12 4.17 0.11
C THR A 27 7.44 5.61 0.49
N ALA A 28 7.28 5.98 1.77
CA ALA A 28 7.61 7.31 2.27
C ALA A 28 9.12 7.60 2.30
N LEU A 29 9.95 6.59 2.58
CA LEU A 29 11.41 6.69 2.56
C LEU A 29 11.97 6.95 1.15
N SER A 30 11.23 6.58 0.09
CA SER A 30 11.61 6.95 -1.28
C SER A 30 11.65 8.47 -1.51
N GLY A 31 10.94 9.23 -0.68
CA GLY A 31 10.89 10.69 -0.73
C GLY A 31 10.06 11.28 -1.88
N ARG A 32 9.39 10.45 -2.69
CA ARG A 32 8.70 10.87 -3.92
C ARG A 32 7.19 10.99 -3.81
N TYR A 33 6.58 10.20 -2.93
CA TYR A 33 5.12 10.03 -2.89
C TYR A 33 4.55 10.50 -1.55
N GLY A 34 3.37 11.10 -1.59
CA GLY A 34 2.50 11.21 -0.42
C GLY A 34 1.89 9.84 -0.12
N VAL A 35 1.85 9.45 1.14
CA VAL A 35 1.40 8.11 1.54
C VAL A 35 0.23 8.22 2.51
N THR A 36 -0.84 7.48 2.24
CA THR A 36 -1.95 7.32 3.19
C THR A 36 -2.02 5.87 3.65
N LEU A 37 -1.79 5.63 4.93
CA LEU A 37 -1.98 4.33 5.56
C LEU A 37 -3.40 4.25 6.13
N VAL A 38 -4.17 3.27 5.68
CA VAL A 38 -5.59 3.11 6.03
C VAL A 38 -5.82 1.83 6.83
N ASP A 39 -6.54 1.94 7.94
CA ASP A 39 -7.05 0.79 8.69
C ASP A 39 -8.31 1.20 9.48
N THR A 40 -9.31 0.32 9.51
CA THR A 40 -10.58 0.57 10.20
C THR A 40 -10.60 -0.01 11.61
N VAL A 41 -9.62 -0.83 11.97
CA VAL A 41 -9.53 -1.46 13.27
C VAL A 41 -8.89 -0.50 14.27
N ALA A 42 -9.62 -0.20 15.35
CA ALA A 42 -9.18 0.72 16.38
C ALA A 42 -7.78 0.36 16.93
N GLY A 43 -6.91 1.36 17.02
CA GLY A 43 -5.55 1.24 17.54
C GLY A 43 -4.53 0.60 16.59
N GLN A 44 -4.91 0.10 15.40
CA GLN A 44 -3.95 -0.43 14.43
C GLN A 44 -3.03 0.66 13.88
N LEU A 45 -3.58 1.84 13.57
CA LEU A 45 -2.80 2.98 13.08
C LEU A 45 -1.78 3.47 14.12
N ASP A 46 -2.14 3.50 15.41
CA ASP A 46 -1.22 3.88 16.48
C ASP A 46 -0.09 2.87 16.65
N LYS A 47 -0.41 1.57 16.58
CA LYS A 47 0.60 0.49 16.59
C LYS A 47 1.54 0.62 15.40
N ALA A 48 1.02 0.87 14.20
CA ALA A 48 1.82 1.06 13.00
C ALA A 48 2.77 2.27 13.13
N ARG A 49 2.28 3.39 13.66
CA ARG A 49 3.11 4.58 13.94
C ARG A 49 4.26 4.25 14.89
N ALA A 50 3.98 3.56 16.00
CA ALA A 50 5.00 3.17 16.97
C ALA A 50 6.02 2.18 16.38
N GLN A 51 5.57 1.22 15.57
CA GLN A 51 6.44 0.27 14.87
C GLN A 51 7.36 0.97 13.87
N ASN A 52 6.81 1.88 13.06
CA ASN A 52 7.56 2.65 12.07
C ASN A 52 8.60 3.55 12.73
N GLN A 53 8.25 4.25 13.82
CA GLN A 53 9.20 5.03 14.61
C GLN A 53 10.37 4.16 15.09
N LYS A 54 10.08 3.01 15.68
CA LYS A 54 11.10 2.08 16.19
C LYS A 54 12.04 1.55 15.09
N LEU A 55 11.50 1.30 13.89
CA LEU A 55 12.30 0.87 12.73
C LEU A 55 13.24 1.98 12.25
N LEU A 56 12.76 3.23 12.24
CA LEU A 56 13.55 4.38 11.87
C LEU A 56 14.62 4.69 12.91
N ASP A 57 14.30 4.69 14.20
CA ASP A 57 15.26 4.92 15.28
C ASP A 57 16.44 3.95 15.19
N ARG A 58 16.15 2.66 14.98
CA ARG A 58 17.18 1.63 14.76
C ARG A 58 17.99 1.86 13.48
N SER A 59 17.39 2.41 12.45
CA SER A 59 18.09 2.71 11.19
C SER A 59 19.01 3.91 11.35
N VAL A 60 18.62 4.90 12.14
CA VAL A 60 19.45 6.06 12.53
C VAL A 60 20.60 5.62 13.43
N GLU A 61 20.32 4.81 14.46
CA GLU A 61 21.34 4.25 15.36
C GLU A 61 22.42 3.47 14.59
N LYS A 62 22.01 2.72 13.55
CA LYS A 62 22.92 1.99 12.67
C LYS A 62 23.59 2.84 11.59
N GLY A 63 23.37 4.16 11.57
CA GLY A 63 23.92 5.08 10.59
C GLY A 63 23.41 4.88 9.16
N ARG A 64 22.30 4.17 8.97
CA ARG A 64 21.70 3.93 7.64
C ARG A 64 20.84 5.08 7.14
N LEU A 65 20.30 5.87 8.07
CA LEU A 65 19.50 7.07 7.81
C LEU A 65 19.96 8.18 8.74
N THR A 66 19.79 9.43 8.30
CA THR A 66 19.88 10.58 9.21
C THR A 66 18.57 10.76 9.98
N LYS A 67 18.63 11.47 11.10
CA LYS A 67 17.42 11.83 11.88
C LYS A 67 16.41 12.62 11.02
N ASP A 68 16.90 13.56 10.21
CA ASP A 68 16.06 14.36 9.31
C ASP A 68 15.35 13.49 8.26
N GLN A 69 16.07 12.54 7.63
CA GLN A 69 15.45 11.59 6.69
C GLN A 69 14.34 10.76 7.34
N ALA A 70 14.56 10.28 8.57
CA ALA A 70 13.57 9.54 9.34
C ALA A 70 12.32 10.38 9.64
N GLU A 71 12.51 11.59 10.15
CA GLU A 71 11.39 12.49 10.45
C GLU A 71 10.61 12.89 9.18
N GLN A 72 11.30 13.15 8.08
CA GLN A 72 10.65 13.45 6.80
C GLN A 72 9.84 12.27 6.29
N ALA A 73 10.33 11.03 6.44
CA ALA A 73 9.56 9.84 6.06
C ALA A 73 8.25 9.74 6.84
N LEU A 74 8.29 9.95 8.17
CA LEU A 74 7.07 9.93 8.99
C LEU A 74 6.08 11.05 8.62
N ARG A 75 6.59 12.25 8.31
CA ARG A 75 5.77 13.39 7.87
C ARG A 75 5.05 13.16 6.54
N ARG A 76 5.50 12.21 5.72
CA ARG A 76 4.84 11.84 4.45
C ARG A 76 3.72 10.82 4.60
N ILE A 77 3.53 10.24 5.80
CA ILE A 77 2.53 9.20 6.05
C ILE A 77 1.35 9.79 6.81
N ASP A 78 0.28 10.07 6.09
CA ASP A 78 -1.03 10.34 6.66
C ASP A 78 -1.69 9.03 7.09
N HIS A 79 -2.49 9.10 8.15
CA HIS A 79 -3.20 7.95 8.71
C HIS A 79 -4.69 8.24 8.64
N SER A 80 -5.47 7.31 8.10
CA SER A 80 -6.91 7.48 7.93
C SER A 80 -7.66 6.19 8.26
N SER A 81 -8.88 6.33 8.76
CA SER A 81 -9.84 5.23 8.89
C SER A 81 -10.92 5.26 7.80
N ASP A 82 -10.85 6.23 6.88
CA ASP A 82 -11.80 6.40 5.77
C ASP A 82 -11.20 5.83 4.48
N LEU A 83 -11.62 4.61 4.13
CA LEU A 83 -11.19 3.95 2.89
C LEU A 83 -11.75 4.65 1.65
N PRO A 84 -13.07 4.95 1.54
CA PRO A 84 -13.63 5.64 0.39
C PRO A 84 -12.93 6.97 0.03
N GLU A 85 -12.74 7.85 1.00
CA GLU A 85 -12.10 9.15 0.79
C GLU A 85 -10.64 8.97 0.35
N SER A 86 -9.90 8.09 1.03
CA SER A 86 -8.49 7.82 0.71
C SER A 86 -8.34 7.23 -0.69
N ALA A 87 -9.21 6.29 -1.09
CA ALA A 87 -9.17 5.63 -2.39
C ALA A 87 -9.46 6.62 -3.54
N SER A 88 -10.37 7.57 -3.33
CA SER A 88 -10.70 8.60 -4.33
C SER A 88 -9.53 9.55 -4.64
N ASN A 89 -8.50 9.55 -3.78
CA ASN A 89 -7.32 10.39 -3.88
C ASN A 89 -6.05 9.63 -4.30
N ALA A 90 -6.06 8.30 -4.34
CA ALA A 90 -4.84 7.53 -4.60
C ALA A 90 -4.62 7.28 -6.10
N ASP A 91 -3.36 7.39 -6.55
CA ASP A 91 -2.96 6.99 -7.91
C ASP A 91 -2.56 5.49 -7.94
N LEU A 92 -2.08 4.98 -6.81
CA LEU A 92 -1.79 3.56 -6.57
C LEU A 92 -2.34 3.15 -5.21
N VAL A 93 -3.06 2.04 -5.16
CA VAL A 93 -3.51 1.40 -3.93
C VAL A 93 -2.80 0.06 -3.75
N ILE A 94 -2.24 -0.20 -2.57
CA ILE A 94 -1.63 -1.48 -2.20
C ILE A 94 -2.40 -2.07 -1.02
N GLU A 95 -3.16 -3.13 -1.29
CA GLU A 95 -3.88 -3.90 -0.28
C GLU A 95 -2.92 -4.85 0.47
N ALA A 96 -2.87 -4.74 1.79
CA ALA A 96 -2.04 -5.53 2.70
C ALA A 96 -2.81 -5.91 3.99
N VAL A 97 -4.11 -6.17 3.87
CA VAL A 97 -4.94 -6.74 4.94
C VAL A 97 -4.63 -8.22 5.17
N ILE A 98 -5.26 -8.80 6.19
CA ILE A 98 -5.12 -10.22 6.54
C ILE A 98 -5.26 -11.13 5.31
N GLU A 99 -4.52 -12.23 5.31
CA GLU A 99 -4.51 -13.22 4.21
C GLU A 99 -5.78 -14.09 4.27
N ASN A 100 -6.93 -13.45 4.03
CA ASN A 100 -8.26 -14.03 4.00
C ASN A 100 -8.99 -13.52 2.76
N ILE A 101 -9.56 -14.44 1.97
CA ILE A 101 -10.17 -14.09 0.68
C ILE A 101 -11.36 -13.14 0.83
N ASP A 102 -12.20 -13.32 1.85
CA ASP A 102 -13.40 -12.49 2.04
C ASP A 102 -13.01 -11.07 2.47
N ALA A 103 -12.04 -10.93 3.35
CA ALA A 103 -11.49 -9.63 3.74
C ALA A 103 -10.91 -8.87 2.54
N LYS A 104 -10.13 -9.54 1.69
CA LYS A 104 -9.56 -8.94 0.48
C LYS A 104 -10.62 -8.62 -0.57
N ARG A 105 -11.61 -9.49 -0.77
CA ARG A 105 -12.74 -9.23 -1.67
C ARG A 105 -13.52 -8.00 -1.23
N SER A 106 -13.78 -7.85 0.07
CA SER A 106 -14.45 -6.67 0.64
C SER A 106 -13.67 -5.39 0.32
N VAL A 107 -12.36 -5.37 0.56
CA VAL A 107 -11.50 -4.23 0.19
C VAL A 107 -11.56 -3.95 -1.31
N PHE A 108 -11.41 -4.96 -2.17
CA PHE A 108 -11.43 -4.77 -3.63
C PHE A 108 -12.81 -4.33 -4.14
N GLU A 109 -13.90 -4.71 -3.48
CA GLU A 109 -15.23 -4.21 -3.79
C GLU A 109 -15.35 -2.71 -3.51
N ASP A 110 -14.90 -2.25 -2.34
CA ASP A 110 -14.88 -0.82 -2.01
C ASP A 110 -13.95 -0.03 -2.92
N LEU A 111 -12.78 -0.59 -3.27
CA LEU A 111 -11.87 0.02 -4.24
C LEU A 111 -12.50 0.11 -5.64
N GLY A 112 -13.30 -0.87 -6.05
CA GLY A 112 -14.07 -0.81 -7.28
C GLY A 112 -15.05 0.37 -7.32
N LYS A 113 -15.66 0.70 -6.17
CA LYS A 113 -16.64 1.78 -6.03
C LYS A 113 -16.00 3.17 -5.89
N HIS A 114 -14.87 3.26 -5.20
CA HIS A 114 -14.34 4.54 -4.71
C HIS A 114 -12.99 4.96 -5.29
N ALA A 115 -12.18 4.01 -5.77
CA ALA A 115 -10.89 4.36 -6.35
C ALA A 115 -11.08 5.10 -7.68
N ARG A 116 -10.19 6.06 -7.95
CA ARG A 116 -10.17 6.79 -9.22
C ARG A 116 -10.15 5.82 -10.40
N PRO A 117 -10.82 6.10 -11.53
CA PRO A 117 -10.82 5.23 -12.71
C PRO A 117 -9.41 4.86 -13.22
N ASP A 118 -8.46 5.77 -13.09
CA ASP A 118 -7.07 5.62 -13.54
C ASP A 118 -6.10 5.05 -12.48
N ALA A 119 -6.57 4.75 -11.27
CA ALA A 119 -5.72 4.22 -10.20
C ALA A 119 -5.34 2.74 -10.43
N VAL A 120 -4.10 2.39 -10.13
CA VAL A 120 -3.65 0.98 -10.09
C VAL A 120 -4.05 0.36 -8.75
N LEU A 121 -4.62 -0.85 -8.79
CA LEU A 121 -5.06 -1.59 -7.60
C LEU A 121 -4.23 -2.86 -7.43
N ALA A 122 -3.34 -2.87 -6.45
CA ALA A 122 -2.44 -3.99 -6.19
C ALA A 122 -2.80 -4.73 -4.90
N SER A 123 -2.65 -6.06 -4.89
CA SER A 123 -2.67 -6.85 -3.65
C SER A 123 -1.28 -7.37 -3.31
N ASN A 124 -0.85 -7.20 -2.05
CA ASN A 124 0.35 -7.79 -1.47
C ASN A 124 0.17 -9.28 -1.11
N SER A 125 -0.96 -9.91 -1.49
CA SER A 125 -1.20 -11.32 -1.20
C SER A 125 -0.11 -12.23 -1.78
N SER A 126 0.32 -13.20 -0.98
CA SER A 126 1.31 -14.21 -1.35
C SER A 126 0.67 -15.51 -1.87
N THR A 127 -0.63 -15.71 -1.59
CA THR A 127 -1.34 -16.96 -1.90
C THR A 127 -2.59 -16.78 -2.76
N ILE A 128 -3.13 -15.56 -2.85
CA ILE A 128 -4.35 -15.25 -3.60
C ILE A 128 -3.98 -14.53 -4.88
N ALA A 129 -4.14 -15.23 -5.99
CA ALA A 129 -3.98 -14.66 -7.32
C ALA A 129 -4.97 -13.51 -7.55
N ILE A 130 -4.51 -12.43 -8.17
CA ILE A 130 -5.30 -11.23 -8.45
C ILE A 130 -6.57 -11.53 -9.27
N SER A 131 -6.57 -12.59 -10.08
CA SER A 131 -7.76 -13.03 -10.83
C SER A 131 -8.95 -13.41 -9.95
N ARG A 132 -8.75 -13.67 -8.65
CA ARG A 132 -9.82 -13.93 -7.68
C ARG A 132 -10.48 -12.66 -7.14
N LEU A 133 -9.85 -11.50 -7.35
CA LEU A 133 -10.25 -10.19 -6.80
C LEU A 133 -10.61 -9.18 -7.89
N ALA A 134 -9.87 -9.18 -9.00
CA ALA A 134 -9.89 -8.14 -10.03
C ALA A 134 -11.28 -7.87 -10.61
N ASP A 135 -12.03 -8.91 -10.96
CA ASP A 135 -13.32 -8.76 -11.64
C ASP A 135 -14.38 -8.04 -10.79
N ILE A 136 -14.26 -8.09 -9.46
CA ILE A 136 -15.19 -7.41 -8.53
C ILE A 136 -15.08 -5.88 -8.64
N THR A 137 -13.92 -5.38 -9.09
CA THR A 137 -13.67 -3.95 -9.23
C THR A 137 -14.39 -3.31 -10.43
N GLY A 138 -14.92 -4.12 -11.35
CA GLY A 138 -15.48 -3.66 -12.63
C GLY A 138 -14.44 -3.20 -13.66
N GLN A 139 -13.17 -3.02 -13.27
CA GLN A 139 -12.06 -2.59 -14.12
C GLN A 139 -10.81 -3.46 -13.85
N PRO A 140 -10.87 -4.77 -14.16
CA PRO A 140 -9.82 -5.73 -13.80
C PRO A 140 -8.45 -5.47 -14.47
N GLU A 141 -8.40 -4.67 -15.53
CA GLU A 141 -7.19 -4.34 -16.29
C GLU A 141 -6.16 -3.54 -15.50
N ARG A 142 -6.60 -2.79 -14.48
CA ARG A 142 -5.73 -2.01 -13.59
C ARG A 142 -5.30 -2.75 -12.32
N CYS A 143 -5.64 -4.04 -12.23
CA CYS A 143 -5.37 -4.86 -11.06
C CYS A 143 -4.13 -5.74 -11.23
N CYS A 144 -3.27 -5.84 -10.22
CA CYS A 144 -2.15 -6.79 -10.17
C CYS A 144 -1.90 -7.34 -8.75
N ASN A 145 -1.04 -8.35 -8.62
CA ASN A 145 -0.37 -8.59 -7.33
C ASN A 145 0.94 -7.81 -7.31
N MET A 146 1.24 -7.17 -6.18
CA MET A 146 2.50 -6.50 -5.89
C MET A 146 3.02 -7.05 -4.56
N HIS A 147 3.72 -8.17 -4.64
CA HIS A 147 4.10 -8.98 -3.49
C HIS A 147 5.47 -8.54 -2.94
N PHE A 148 5.45 -7.93 -1.76
CA PHE A 148 6.62 -7.51 -1.01
C PHE A 148 7.07 -8.60 -0.04
N PHE A 149 8.38 -8.67 0.21
CA PHE A 149 8.97 -9.65 1.11
C PHE A 149 9.28 -9.02 2.47
N HIS A 150 8.91 -9.71 3.55
CA HIS A 150 9.20 -9.27 4.90
C HIS A 150 10.67 -9.57 5.29
N PRO A 151 11.40 -8.64 5.95
CA PRO A 151 11.01 -7.27 6.29
C PRO A 151 11.10 -6.33 5.09
N VAL A 152 10.03 -5.59 4.81
CA VAL A 152 9.91 -4.75 3.60
C VAL A 152 10.95 -3.63 3.60
N THR A 153 11.36 -3.15 4.77
CA THR A 153 12.40 -2.11 4.86
C THR A 153 13.82 -2.60 4.55
N VAL A 154 14.02 -3.91 4.40
CA VAL A 154 15.33 -4.53 4.19
C VAL A 154 15.41 -5.25 2.84
N MET A 155 14.33 -5.94 2.45
CA MET A 155 14.27 -6.70 1.21
C MET A 155 14.17 -5.75 0.00
N GLN A 156 14.88 -6.09 -1.08
CA GLN A 156 14.90 -5.29 -2.32
C GLN A 156 14.00 -5.86 -3.42
N LEU A 157 13.47 -7.07 -3.23
CA LEU A 157 12.62 -7.74 -4.19
C LEU A 157 11.15 -7.36 -3.97
N CYS A 158 10.46 -7.05 -5.06
CA CYS A 158 9.01 -7.00 -5.15
C CYS A 158 8.59 -7.74 -6.41
N GLU A 159 7.69 -8.71 -6.26
CA GLU A 159 7.12 -9.45 -7.38
C GLU A 159 5.88 -8.72 -7.89
N VAL A 160 5.92 -8.24 -9.12
CA VAL A 160 4.75 -7.67 -9.81
C VAL A 160 4.18 -8.75 -10.72
N VAL A 161 3.06 -9.35 -10.31
CA VAL A 161 2.45 -10.47 -11.02
C VAL A 161 1.18 -10.01 -11.71
N ARG A 162 1.14 -10.21 -13.04
CA ARG A 162 -0.01 -9.87 -13.87
C ARG A 162 -1.11 -10.93 -13.75
N GLY A 163 -2.36 -10.47 -13.73
CA GLY A 163 -3.52 -11.31 -14.01
C GLY A 163 -3.77 -11.45 -15.52
N PRO A 164 -4.74 -12.28 -15.93
CA PRO A 164 -5.09 -12.46 -17.34
C PRO A 164 -5.55 -11.20 -18.05
N LYS A 165 -6.16 -10.25 -17.32
CA LYS A 165 -6.71 -9.00 -17.87
C LYS A 165 -5.82 -7.78 -17.63
N THR A 166 -4.76 -7.90 -16.83
CA THR A 166 -3.86 -6.79 -16.51
C THR A 166 -3.21 -6.25 -17.79
N SER A 167 -3.29 -4.92 -17.96
CA SER A 167 -2.75 -4.17 -19.10
C SER A 167 -1.24 -4.02 -19.06
#